data_AF-A0A3A2Z5J7-F1
#
_entry.id   AF-A0A3A2Z5J7-F1
#
_cell.length_a   1.000
_cell.length_b   1.000
_cell.length_c   1.000
_cell.angle_alpha   90.00
_cell.angle_beta   90.00
_cell.angle_gamma   90.00
#
_symmetry.space_group_name_H-M   'P 1'
#
loop_
_entity.id
_entity.type
_entity.pdbx_description
1 polymer ?
#
loop_
_entity_poly.entity_id
_entity_poly.type
_entity_poly.pdbx_seq_one_letter_code
_entity_poly.pdbx_strand_id
1 'polypeptide(L)'
;MLRSQCVDLGLKIAIATAPLTGNAIKKYAIPNTVSQAWYIGRAIHRARKSKSNFIDAIFETTPGKLLYTGKIIDVKRDVSKGYTMGECILAPLSMDEQESSSPSAPSSSATQEERNLVIPFQNEYLYAAYIPPSTSPSAQSEQEIICTVPDLISILGQDGEALGSQELRYGLKVNVIGFAAHPLWTGDERGLKVGGPEGFGLDMTWTKLGDYEAPRSVVEEFDVVC
;
A
#
# COMPACT_ATOMS: atom_id res chain seq x y z
N MET A 1 14.87 14.98 17.55
CA MET A 1 16.31 15.31 17.44
C MET A 1 16.84 15.10 16.02
N LEU A 2 16.77 13.88 15.44
CA LEU A 2 17.32 13.59 14.10
C LEU A 2 16.71 14.41 12.95
N ARG A 3 15.37 14.57 12.90
CA ARG A 3 14.73 15.40 11.85
C ARG A 3 15.14 16.87 11.92
N SER A 4 15.33 17.43 13.11
CA SER A 4 15.83 18.80 13.29
C SER A 4 17.23 18.95 12.71
N GLN A 5 18.12 18.01 13.04
CA GLN A 5 19.49 18.00 12.51
C GLN A 5 19.52 17.82 10.99
N CYS A 6 18.59 17.05 10.43
CA CYS A 6 18.45 16.91 8.97
C CYS A 6 18.13 18.25 8.30
N VAL A 7 17.24 19.05 8.91
CA VAL A 7 16.93 20.40 8.43
C VAL A 7 18.17 21.30 8.49
N ASP A 8 18.89 21.28 9.60
CA ASP A 8 20.09 22.11 9.80
C ASP A 8 21.23 21.75 8.84
N LEU A 9 21.32 20.48 8.41
CA LEU A 9 22.42 19.95 7.58
C LEU A 9 22.08 19.86 6.08
N GLY A 10 21.02 20.53 5.62
CA GLY A 10 20.69 20.60 4.18
C GLY A 10 19.73 19.51 3.68
N LEU A 11 18.77 19.10 4.53
CA LEU A 11 17.64 18.20 4.22
C LEU A 11 18.01 16.76 3.85
N LYS A 12 19.27 16.35 4.03
CA LYS A 12 19.72 14.98 3.82
C LYS A 12 20.84 14.61 4.78
N ILE A 13 20.63 13.56 5.57
CA ILE A 13 21.64 12.98 6.46
C ILE A 13 21.59 11.46 6.38
N ALA A 14 22.73 10.81 6.60
CA ALA A 14 22.80 9.37 6.84
C ALA A 14 22.89 9.12 8.35
N ILE A 15 22.27 8.04 8.83
CA ILE A 15 22.19 7.72 10.25
C ILE A 15 22.64 6.28 10.45
N ALA A 16 23.49 6.06 11.44
CA ALA A 16 23.81 4.75 11.98
C ALA A 16 23.41 4.73 13.46
N THR A 17 22.43 3.90 13.81
CA THR A 17 22.00 3.70 15.20
C THR A 17 22.86 2.66 15.89
N ALA A 18 22.69 2.50 17.21
CA ALA A 18 23.38 1.46 17.97
C ALA A 18 23.14 0.07 17.34
N PRO A 19 24.20 -0.74 17.13
CA PRO A 19 24.04 -2.07 16.55
C PRO A 19 23.24 -2.97 17.49
N LEU A 20 22.33 -3.75 16.92
CA LEU A 20 21.59 -4.79 17.62
C LEU A 20 22.36 -6.10 17.55
N THR A 21 22.20 -6.96 18.55
CA THR A 21 22.78 -8.30 18.51
C THR A 21 22.10 -9.14 17.43
N GLY A 22 22.82 -10.11 16.84
CA GLY A 22 22.25 -10.99 15.82
C GLY A 22 21.01 -11.75 16.31
N ASN A 23 20.96 -12.11 17.60
CA ASN A 23 19.79 -12.75 18.20
C ASN A 23 18.57 -11.81 18.24
N ALA A 24 18.77 -10.53 18.59
CA ALA A 24 17.70 -9.54 18.57
C ALA A 24 17.18 -9.31 17.14
N ILE A 25 18.08 -9.22 16.16
CA ILE A 25 17.70 -9.05 14.75
C ILE A 25 16.87 -10.23 14.26
N LYS A 26 17.32 -11.47 14.49
CA LYS A 26 16.58 -12.68 14.08
C LYS A 26 15.20 -12.79 14.73
N LYS A 27 15.03 -12.23 15.92
CA LYS A 27 13.75 -12.27 16.67
C LYS A 27 12.74 -11.22 16.21
N TYR A 28 13.21 -10.04 15.78
CA TYR A 28 12.34 -8.88 15.56
C TYR A 28 12.37 -8.29 14.14
N ALA A 29 13.27 -8.73 13.27
CA ALA A 29 13.26 -8.36 11.86
C ALA A 29 12.27 -9.23 11.08
N ILE A 30 11.59 -8.64 10.11
CA ILE A 30 10.78 -9.37 9.14
C ILE A 30 11.73 -9.92 8.06
N PRO A 31 11.85 -11.25 7.89
CA PRO A 31 12.78 -11.84 6.92
C PRO A 31 12.28 -11.67 5.48
N ASN A 32 13.19 -11.87 4.52
CA ASN A 32 12.90 -12.01 3.09
C ASN A 32 12.18 -10.83 2.41
N THR A 33 12.12 -9.64 3.01
CA THR A 33 11.45 -8.47 2.40
C THR A 33 12.09 -8.03 1.08
N VAL A 34 13.41 -8.12 0.96
CA VAL A 34 14.13 -7.85 -0.31
C VAL A 34 13.84 -8.93 -1.36
N SER A 35 13.77 -10.20 -0.95
CA SER A 35 13.36 -11.31 -1.82
C SER A 35 11.94 -11.08 -2.35
N GLN A 36 11.02 -10.68 -1.48
CA GLN A 36 9.64 -10.36 -1.84
C GLN A 36 9.57 -9.25 -2.90
N ALA A 37 10.27 -8.13 -2.67
CA ALA A 37 10.34 -7.04 -3.63
C ALA A 37 10.90 -7.50 -4.99
N TRP A 38 11.89 -8.39 -4.98
CA TRP A 38 12.44 -8.97 -6.20
C TRP A 38 11.43 -9.85 -6.96
N TYR A 39 10.70 -10.75 -6.28
CA TYR A 39 9.69 -11.60 -6.94
C TYR A 39 8.54 -10.76 -7.51
N ILE A 40 8.05 -9.77 -6.77
CA ILE A 40 7.00 -8.85 -7.23
C ILE A 40 7.49 -8.09 -8.47
N GLY A 41 8.69 -7.50 -8.42
CA GLY A 41 9.26 -6.78 -9.57
C GLY A 41 9.45 -7.70 -10.79
N ARG A 42 9.92 -8.94 -10.58
CA ARG A 42 10.04 -9.95 -11.64
C ARG A 42 8.69 -10.34 -12.23
N ALA A 43 7.65 -10.50 -11.41
CA ALA A 43 6.31 -10.84 -11.85
C ALA A 43 5.71 -9.71 -12.71
N ILE A 44 5.79 -8.46 -12.24
CA ILE A 44 5.34 -7.28 -12.99
C ILE A 44 6.10 -7.18 -14.33
N HIS A 45 7.43 -7.30 -14.30
CA HIS A 45 8.25 -7.24 -15.51
C HIS A 45 7.84 -8.31 -16.55
N ARG A 46 7.61 -9.55 -16.10
CA ARG A 46 7.15 -10.64 -16.95
C ARG A 46 5.75 -10.38 -17.50
N ALA A 47 4.81 -9.98 -16.65
CA ALA A 47 3.43 -9.70 -17.04
C ALA A 47 3.35 -8.60 -18.09
N ARG A 48 4.14 -7.53 -17.95
CA ARG A 48 4.28 -6.47 -18.96
C ARG A 48 4.78 -7.02 -20.30
N LYS A 49 5.78 -7.90 -20.28
CA LYS A 49 6.36 -8.50 -21.49
C LYS A 49 5.38 -9.45 -22.18
N SER A 50 4.61 -10.23 -21.42
CA SER A 50 3.60 -11.15 -21.94
C SER A 50 2.24 -10.50 -22.19
N LYS A 51 2.06 -9.22 -21.83
CA LYS A 51 0.77 -8.50 -21.84
C LYS A 51 -0.33 -9.23 -21.06
N SER A 52 0.05 -9.84 -19.94
CA SER A 52 -0.89 -10.45 -19.00
C SER A 52 -1.20 -9.50 -17.84
N ASN A 53 -2.23 -9.84 -17.06
CA ASN A 53 -2.60 -9.07 -15.89
C ASN A 53 -1.49 -9.09 -14.84
N PHE A 54 -0.95 -7.90 -14.50
CA PHE A 54 0.10 -7.79 -13.50
C PHE A 54 -0.42 -7.90 -12.06
N ILE A 55 -1.70 -7.61 -11.80
CA ILE A 55 -2.31 -7.79 -10.47
C ILE A 55 -2.34 -9.28 -10.11
N ASP A 56 -2.81 -10.11 -11.03
CA ASP A 56 -2.83 -11.57 -10.85
C ASP A 56 -1.41 -12.10 -10.67
N ALA A 57 -0.46 -11.65 -11.50
CA ALA A 57 0.95 -12.02 -11.38
C ALA A 57 1.58 -11.61 -10.03
N ILE A 58 1.19 -10.45 -9.47
CA ILE A 58 1.62 -10.03 -8.13
C ILE A 58 1.04 -10.99 -7.08
N PHE A 59 -0.25 -11.28 -7.14
CA PHE A 59 -0.92 -12.15 -6.14
C PHE A 59 -0.50 -13.61 -6.21
N GLU A 60 -0.04 -14.09 -7.37
CA GLU A 60 0.66 -15.39 -7.49
C GLU A 60 1.99 -15.43 -6.73
N THR A 61 2.64 -14.27 -6.49
CA THR A 61 3.90 -14.21 -5.73
C THR A 61 3.72 -13.91 -4.25
N THR A 62 2.72 -13.12 -3.90
CA THR A 62 2.40 -12.74 -2.53
C THR A 62 0.89 -12.52 -2.46
N PRO A 63 0.15 -13.33 -1.69
CA PRO A 63 -1.28 -13.15 -1.54
C PRO A 63 -1.62 -11.74 -1.08
N GLY A 64 -2.59 -11.13 -1.75
CA GLY A 64 -3.08 -9.80 -1.44
C GLY A 64 -4.52 -9.65 -1.90
N LYS A 65 -5.07 -8.45 -1.77
CA LYS A 65 -6.44 -8.12 -2.15
C LYS A 65 -6.45 -6.90 -3.06
N LEU A 66 -7.17 -6.97 -4.17
CA LEU A 66 -7.55 -5.78 -4.93
C LEU A 66 -8.64 -5.04 -4.13
N LEU A 67 -8.30 -3.87 -3.60
CA LEU A 67 -9.19 -3.05 -2.80
C LEU A 67 -10.09 -2.18 -3.69
N TYR A 68 -9.54 -1.64 -4.77
CA TYR A 68 -10.26 -0.72 -5.66
C TYR A 68 -9.57 -0.58 -7.02
N THR A 69 -10.35 -0.29 -8.06
CA THR A 69 -9.83 0.12 -9.38
C THR A 69 -10.58 1.38 -9.79
N GLY A 70 -9.84 2.44 -10.09
CA GLY A 70 -10.45 3.74 -10.30
C GLY A 70 -9.53 4.77 -10.90
N LYS A 71 -10.05 5.99 -11.04
CA LYS A 71 -9.33 7.16 -11.50
C LYS A 71 -9.21 8.16 -10.37
N ILE A 72 -8.03 8.72 -10.18
CA ILE A 72 -7.81 9.79 -9.20
C ILE A 72 -8.57 11.05 -9.65
N ILE A 73 -9.50 11.53 -8.83
CA ILE A 73 -10.33 12.72 -9.09
C ILE A 73 -10.01 13.88 -8.15
N ASP A 74 -9.26 13.67 -7.08
CA ASP A 74 -8.77 14.74 -6.22
C ASP A 74 -7.48 14.30 -5.53
N VAL A 75 -6.56 15.25 -5.34
CA VAL A 75 -5.34 15.05 -4.54
C VAL A 75 -5.07 16.35 -3.79
N LYS A 76 -5.14 16.29 -2.46
CA LYS A 76 -4.72 17.38 -1.59
C LYS A 76 -3.47 16.96 -0.85
N ARG A 77 -2.50 17.86 -0.80
CA ARG A 77 -1.25 17.65 -0.08
C ARG A 77 -0.78 18.93 0.55
N ASP A 78 -0.30 18.80 1.78
CA ASP A 78 0.36 19.84 2.55
C ASP A 78 1.67 19.28 3.10
N VAL A 79 2.71 20.12 3.11
CA VAL A 79 4.00 19.76 3.69
C VAL A 79 4.12 20.45 5.03
N SER A 80 3.84 19.71 6.10
CA SER A 80 3.91 20.25 7.46
C SER A 80 4.76 19.36 8.38
N LYS A 81 5.56 20.01 9.22
CA LYS A 81 6.46 19.37 10.21
C LYS A 81 7.40 18.29 9.62
N GLY A 82 7.79 18.42 8.36
CA GLY A 82 8.68 17.47 7.68
C GLY A 82 8.00 16.19 7.18
N TYR A 83 6.67 16.18 7.12
CA TYR A 83 5.87 15.14 6.48
C TYR A 83 5.09 15.71 5.31
N THR A 84 4.86 14.89 4.29
CA THR A 84 3.85 15.17 3.27
C THR A 84 2.56 14.51 3.71
N MET A 85 1.61 15.31 4.16
CA MET A 85 0.30 14.85 4.60
C MET A 85 -0.75 15.22 3.56
N GLY A 86 -1.76 14.39 3.40
CA GLY A 86 -2.78 14.65 2.40
C GLY A 86 -3.76 13.51 2.26
N GLU A 87 -4.56 13.62 1.21
CA GLU A 87 -5.54 12.62 0.82
C GLU A 87 -5.64 12.58 -0.71
N CYS A 88 -5.92 11.40 -1.25
CA CYS A 88 -6.41 11.27 -2.61
C CYS A 88 -7.80 10.63 -2.64
N ILE A 89 -8.58 11.02 -3.64
CA ILE A 89 -9.92 10.49 -3.89
C ILE A 89 -9.90 9.82 -5.25
N LEU A 90 -10.40 8.59 -5.30
CA LEU A 90 -10.58 7.83 -6.52
C LEU A 90 -12.07 7.66 -6.79
N ALA A 91 -12.46 7.82 -8.05
CA ALA A 91 -13.79 7.48 -8.53
C ALA A 91 -13.77 6.19 -9.36
N PRO A 92 -14.90 5.48 -9.46
CA PRO A 92 -15.03 4.33 -10.35
C PRO A 92 -14.72 4.73 -11.80
N LEU A 93 -14.15 3.81 -12.57
CA LEU A 93 -13.93 4.02 -14.01
C LEU A 93 -15.27 4.06 -14.75
N SER A 94 -15.44 5.01 -15.68
CA SER A 94 -16.58 5.02 -16.59
C SER A 94 -16.54 3.81 -17.55
N MET A 95 -17.67 3.51 -18.21
CA MET A 95 -17.76 2.38 -19.15
C MET A 95 -16.68 2.45 -20.23
N ASP A 96 -16.48 3.62 -20.84
CA ASP A 96 -15.45 3.86 -21.86
C ASP A 96 -14.02 3.68 -21.30
N GLU A 97 -13.82 3.98 -20.02
CA GLU A 97 -12.51 3.86 -19.39
C GLU A 97 -12.14 2.41 -19.07
N GLN A 98 -13.14 1.56 -18.81
CA GLN A 98 -12.96 0.13 -18.52
C GLN A 98 -12.52 -0.68 -19.74
N GLU A 99 -13.03 -0.35 -20.94
CA GLU A 99 -12.65 -1.04 -22.19
C GLU A 99 -11.17 -0.85 -22.56
N SER A 100 -10.56 0.25 -22.11
CA SER A 100 -9.15 0.60 -22.37
C SER A 100 -8.14 -0.06 -21.43
N SER A 101 -8.56 -0.70 -20.33
CA SER A 101 -7.68 -1.20 -19.25
C SER A 101 -7.27 -2.68 -19.34
N SER A 102 -7.46 -3.33 -20.50
CA SER A 102 -7.17 -4.77 -20.76
C SER A 102 -8.13 -5.77 -20.06
N PRO A 103 -8.30 -6.98 -20.63
CA PRO A 103 -9.52 -7.77 -20.47
C PRO A 103 -9.46 -8.76 -19.29
N SER A 104 -10.65 -9.22 -18.88
CA SER A 104 -10.94 -10.31 -17.94
C SER A 104 -10.72 -10.05 -16.44
N ALA A 105 -11.59 -9.23 -15.85
CA ALA A 105 -12.21 -9.64 -14.59
C ALA A 105 -13.40 -10.57 -14.91
N PRO A 106 -13.65 -11.64 -14.14
CA PRO A 106 -14.85 -12.45 -14.32
C PRO A 106 -16.07 -11.55 -14.16
N SER A 107 -17.02 -11.67 -15.08
CA SER A 107 -18.38 -11.18 -14.92
C SER A 107 -19.08 -11.98 -13.82
N SER A 108 -18.65 -11.81 -12.57
CA SER A 108 -19.56 -12.03 -11.46
C SER A 108 -20.49 -10.83 -11.42
N SER A 109 -21.74 -11.08 -11.06
CA SER A 109 -22.80 -10.10 -10.84
C SER A 109 -22.49 -9.19 -9.63
N ALA A 110 -21.31 -8.57 -9.63
CA ALA A 110 -20.94 -7.54 -8.69
C ALA A 110 -21.66 -6.27 -9.14
N THR A 111 -22.55 -5.77 -8.30
CA THR A 111 -23.01 -4.38 -8.36
C THR A 111 -21.81 -3.49 -8.60
N GLN A 112 -21.83 -2.76 -9.71
CA GLN A 112 -20.78 -1.82 -10.08
C GLN A 112 -20.61 -0.87 -8.89
N GLU A 113 -19.42 -0.82 -8.30
CA GLU A 113 -19.16 0.05 -7.16
C GLU A 113 -19.32 1.51 -7.62
N GLU A 114 -20.25 2.24 -7.02
CA GLU A 114 -20.56 3.63 -7.36
C GLU A 114 -19.88 4.60 -6.41
N ARG A 115 -19.43 4.12 -5.24
CA ARG A 115 -18.78 4.95 -4.22
C ARG A 115 -17.36 5.29 -4.62
N ASN A 116 -16.92 6.46 -4.18
CA ASN A 116 -15.53 6.86 -4.29
C ASN A 116 -14.71 6.18 -3.19
N LEU A 117 -13.40 6.10 -3.40
CA LEU A 117 -12.45 5.66 -2.39
C LEU A 117 -11.60 6.84 -1.94
N VAL A 118 -11.51 7.08 -0.62
CA VAL A 118 -10.58 8.04 -0.04
C VAL A 118 -9.37 7.31 0.57
N ILE A 119 -8.17 7.83 0.33
CA ILE A 119 -6.92 7.31 0.89
C ILE A 119 -6.09 8.47 1.45
N PRO A 120 -6.15 8.70 2.77
CA PRO A 120 -5.24 9.62 3.44
C PRO A 120 -3.82 9.05 3.56
N PHE A 121 -2.84 9.95 3.56
CA PHE A 121 -1.43 9.59 3.65
C PHE A 121 -0.64 10.57 4.52
N GLN A 122 0.43 10.06 5.14
CA GLN A 122 1.50 10.81 5.79
C GLN A 122 2.83 10.19 5.35
N ASN A 123 3.36 10.64 4.21
CA ASN A 123 4.36 9.94 3.38
C ASN A 123 3.89 8.57 2.86
N GLU A 124 3.39 7.70 3.75
CA GLU A 124 2.78 6.40 3.49
C GLU A 124 1.24 6.46 3.52
N TYR A 125 0.56 5.54 2.82
CA TYR A 125 -0.90 5.41 2.82
C TYR A 125 -1.40 4.82 4.15
N LEU A 126 -2.35 5.49 4.80
CA LEU A 126 -2.77 5.17 6.17
C LEU A 126 -3.98 4.23 6.20
N TYR A 127 -5.01 4.53 5.41
CA TYR A 127 -6.20 3.71 5.31
C TYR A 127 -6.90 3.95 3.98
N ALA A 128 -7.78 3.03 3.61
CA ALA A 128 -8.66 3.13 2.46
C ALA A 128 -10.10 2.96 2.94
N ALA A 129 -10.98 3.86 2.50
CA ALA A 129 -12.39 3.84 2.88
C ALA A 129 -13.30 4.23 1.73
N TYR A 130 -14.47 3.58 1.64
CA TYR A 130 -15.52 4.02 0.73
C TYR A 130 -16.20 5.27 1.28
N ILE A 131 -16.49 6.21 0.39
CA ILE A 131 -17.29 7.41 0.65
C ILE A 131 -18.35 7.62 -0.43
N PRO A 132 -19.55 8.13 -0.10
CA PRO A 132 -20.53 8.51 -1.10
C PRO A 132 -19.97 9.59 -2.05
N PRO A 133 -20.36 9.60 -3.35
CA PRO A 133 -19.82 10.56 -4.32
C PRO A 133 -20.08 12.04 -3.99
N SER A 134 -21.14 12.32 -3.22
CA SER A 134 -21.57 13.66 -2.82
C SER A 134 -20.92 14.17 -1.53
N THR A 135 -20.16 13.33 -0.83
CA THR A 135 -19.70 13.62 0.54
C THR A 135 -18.33 14.30 0.54
N SER A 136 -18.19 15.31 1.40
CA SER A 136 -16.87 15.91 1.67
C SER A 136 -15.94 14.89 2.36
N PRO A 137 -14.68 14.74 1.94
CA PRO A 137 -13.72 13.78 2.52
C PRO A 137 -13.57 13.89 4.05
N SER A 138 -13.82 15.08 4.59
CA SER A 138 -13.75 15.41 6.01
C SER A 138 -14.85 14.79 6.87
N ALA A 139 -15.91 14.21 6.29
CA ALA A 139 -17.00 13.58 7.04
C ALA A 139 -16.69 12.12 7.39
N GLN A 140 -15.84 11.90 8.39
CA GLN A 140 -15.44 10.56 8.84
C GLN A 140 -16.61 9.63 9.19
N SER A 141 -17.75 10.16 9.63
CA SER A 141 -18.94 9.37 9.98
C SER A 141 -19.60 8.63 8.83
N GLU A 142 -19.28 8.99 7.57
CA GLU A 142 -19.81 8.35 6.37
C GLU A 142 -18.81 7.42 5.68
N GLN A 143 -17.65 7.19 6.31
CA GLN A 143 -16.57 6.36 5.76
C GLN A 143 -16.77 4.89 6.14
N GLU A 144 -16.76 4.00 5.15
CA GLU A 144 -16.65 2.55 5.38
C GLU A 144 -15.19 2.14 5.19
N ILE A 145 -14.48 1.91 6.30
CA ILE A 145 -13.07 1.49 6.28
C ILE A 145 -12.94 0.08 5.72
N ILE A 146 -12.14 -0.09 4.67
CA ILE A 146 -11.88 -1.40 4.05
C ILE A 146 -10.47 -1.94 4.26
N CYS A 147 -9.52 -1.06 4.59
CA CYS A 147 -8.14 -1.41 4.90
C CYS A 147 -7.51 -0.28 5.72
N THR A 148 -6.66 -0.61 6.68
CA THR A 148 -5.92 0.37 7.48
C THR A 148 -4.58 -0.22 7.93
N VAL A 149 -3.62 0.63 8.25
CA VAL A 149 -2.36 0.23 8.86
C VAL A 149 -2.60 -0.69 10.08
N PRO A 150 -1.76 -1.71 10.32
CA PRO A 150 -0.45 -1.96 9.70
C PRO A 150 -0.51 -2.70 8.35
N ASP A 151 -1.69 -3.09 7.85
CA ASP A 151 -1.79 -3.73 6.53
C ASP A 151 -1.32 -2.76 5.44
N LEU A 152 -0.50 -3.25 4.51
CA LEU A 152 0.13 -2.40 3.50
C LEU A 152 -0.88 -2.05 2.43
N ILE A 153 -1.10 -0.76 2.19
CA ILE A 153 -1.86 -0.24 1.05
C ILE A 153 -0.87 0.24 0.00
N SER A 154 -1.08 -0.15 -1.26
CA SER A 154 -0.27 0.31 -2.40
C SER A 154 -1.17 0.72 -3.55
N ILE A 155 -0.82 1.85 -4.19
CA ILE A 155 -1.50 2.35 -5.39
C ILE A 155 -0.58 2.05 -6.57
N LEU A 156 -1.07 1.28 -7.55
CA LEU A 156 -0.34 0.89 -8.74
C LEU A 156 -0.84 1.65 -9.96
N GLY A 157 0.08 2.12 -10.80
CA GLY A 157 -0.20 2.65 -12.12
C GLY A 157 -0.67 1.58 -13.11
N GLN A 158 -0.95 2.00 -14.35
CA GLN A 158 -1.39 1.09 -15.41
C GLN A 158 -0.31 0.13 -15.90
N ASP A 159 0.95 0.37 -15.54
CA ASP A 159 2.11 -0.47 -15.85
C ASP A 159 2.50 -1.38 -14.67
N GLY A 160 1.76 -1.33 -13.57
CA GLY A 160 2.02 -2.08 -12.35
C GLY A 160 3.09 -1.47 -11.45
N GLU A 161 3.64 -0.30 -11.80
CA GLU A 161 4.58 0.41 -10.92
C GLU A 161 3.84 1.06 -9.75
N ALA A 162 4.43 0.98 -8.55
CA ALA A 162 3.86 1.58 -7.36
C ALA A 162 4.04 3.10 -7.37
N LEU A 163 2.96 3.83 -7.11
CA LEU A 163 2.94 5.29 -7.03
C LEU A 163 3.12 5.72 -5.57
N GLY A 164 4.18 6.46 -5.29
CA GLY A 164 4.32 7.17 -4.02
C GLY A 164 3.35 8.34 -3.90
N SER A 165 3.09 8.80 -2.67
CA SER A 165 2.20 9.94 -2.38
C SER A 165 2.58 11.23 -3.16
N GLN A 166 3.85 11.39 -3.52
CA GLN A 166 4.36 12.53 -4.30
C GLN A 166 3.98 12.47 -5.80
N GLU A 167 3.76 11.26 -6.31
CA GLU A 167 3.53 10.98 -7.74
C GLU A 167 2.04 11.04 -8.10
N LEU A 168 1.16 11.03 -7.10
CA LEU A 168 -0.28 11.13 -7.26
C LEU A 168 -0.68 12.41 -8.00
N ARG A 169 -1.45 12.23 -9.06
CA ARG A 169 -1.98 13.31 -9.91
C ARG A 169 -3.40 13.00 -10.35
N TYR A 170 -4.19 14.04 -10.51
CA TYR A 170 -5.54 13.96 -11.09
C TYR A 170 -5.49 13.24 -12.45
N GLY A 171 -6.49 12.39 -12.70
CA GLY A 171 -6.68 11.69 -13.97
C GLY A 171 -5.92 10.38 -14.12
N LEU A 172 -5.01 10.03 -13.19
CA LEU A 172 -4.33 8.74 -13.24
C LEU A 172 -5.33 7.61 -12.98
N LYS A 173 -5.35 6.63 -13.87
CA LYS A 173 -6.03 5.35 -13.67
C LYS A 173 -5.12 4.43 -12.87
N VAL A 174 -5.63 3.89 -11.78
CA VAL A 174 -4.84 3.15 -10.79
C VAL A 174 -5.59 1.95 -10.23
N ASN A 175 -4.82 1.01 -9.70
CA ASN A 175 -5.33 -0.11 -8.90
C ASN A 175 -4.81 0.04 -7.47
N VAL A 176 -5.70 -0.05 -6.49
CA VAL A 176 -5.36 -0.03 -5.07
C VAL A 176 -5.35 -1.46 -4.57
N ILE A 177 -4.21 -1.92 -4.09
CA ILE A 177 -4.04 -3.26 -3.53
C ILE A 177 -3.64 -3.21 -2.06
N GLY A 178 -4.00 -4.26 -1.33
CA GLY A 178 -3.66 -4.45 0.08
C GLY A 178 -2.90 -5.75 0.32
N PHE A 179 -1.95 -5.74 1.26
CA PHE A 179 -1.26 -6.93 1.76
C PHE A 179 -1.36 -7.04 3.28
N ALA A 180 -1.56 -8.27 3.76
CA ALA A 180 -1.63 -8.55 5.19
C ALA A 180 -0.30 -8.24 5.89
N ALA A 181 -0.38 -7.56 7.04
CA ALA A 181 0.75 -7.25 7.87
C ALA A 181 1.36 -8.50 8.52
N HIS A 182 2.68 -8.48 8.71
CA HIS A 182 3.37 -9.54 9.43
C HIS A 182 2.80 -9.69 10.86
N PRO A 183 2.70 -10.93 11.41
CA PRO A 183 2.29 -11.18 12.79
C PRO A 183 3.09 -10.46 13.90
N LEU A 184 4.21 -9.83 13.55
CA LEU A 184 4.99 -9.01 14.50
C LEU A 184 4.27 -7.67 14.79
N TRP A 185 3.46 -7.21 13.84
CA TRP A 185 2.63 -6.01 13.99
C TRP A 185 1.25 -6.33 14.57
N THR A 186 0.71 -7.52 14.28
CA THR A 186 -0.70 -7.85 14.53
C THR A 186 -0.92 -8.93 15.59
N GLY A 187 0.13 -9.69 15.94
CA GLY A 187 0.04 -10.81 16.87
C GLY A 187 0.08 -10.43 18.36
N ASP A 188 0.47 -9.20 18.69
CA ASP A 188 0.36 -8.65 20.04
C ASP A 188 -0.14 -7.19 20.00
N GLU A 189 -0.67 -6.71 21.14
CA GLU A 189 -1.19 -5.34 21.27
C GLU A 189 -0.11 -4.26 21.09
N ARG A 190 1.17 -4.59 21.34
CA ARG A 190 2.26 -3.62 21.27
C ARG A 190 2.57 -3.24 19.83
N GLY A 191 2.57 -4.23 18.92
CA GLY A 191 2.72 -4.01 17.49
C GLY A 191 1.61 -3.09 16.96
N LEU A 192 0.36 -3.38 17.29
CA LEU A 192 -0.79 -2.58 16.86
C LEU A 192 -0.80 -1.17 17.47
N LYS A 193 -0.36 -1.02 18.72
CA LYS A 193 -0.27 0.29 19.36
C LYS A 193 0.74 1.22 18.68
N VAL A 194 1.79 0.66 18.07
CA VAL A 194 2.85 1.43 17.40
C VAL A 194 2.59 1.58 15.91
N GLY A 195 2.22 0.50 15.22
CA GLY A 195 2.09 0.46 13.76
C GLY A 195 0.64 0.40 13.25
N GLY A 196 -0.35 0.30 14.14
CA GLY A 196 -1.77 0.33 13.81
C GLY A 196 -2.39 1.72 13.96
N PRO A 197 -3.73 1.83 13.87
CA PRO A 197 -4.42 3.11 13.75
C PRO A 197 -4.12 4.10 14.88
N GLU A 198 -4.09 3.61 16.13
CA GLU A 198 -3.76 4.43 17.32
C GLU A 198 -2.37 5.07 17.21
N GLY A 199 -1.37 4.33 16.70
CA GLY A 199 0.00 4.80 16.53
C GLY A 199 0.13 5.96 15.53
N PHE A 200 -0.83 6.05 14.60
CA PHE A 200 -0.95 7.14 13.63
C PHE A 200 -2.00 8.20 14.04
N GLY A 201 -2.57 8.09 15.25
CA GLY A 201 -3.57 9.03 15.75
C GLY A 201 -4.94 8.92 15.08
N LEU A 202 -5.28 7.75 14.53
CA LEU A 202 -6.56 7.48 13.88
C LEU A 202 -7.55 6.88 14.88
N ASP A 203 -8.75 7.45 14.93
CA ASP A 203 -9.86 6.95 15.76
C ASP A 203 -10.65 5.86 15.01
N MET A 204 -10.01 4.71 14.79
CA MET A 204 -10.61 3.56 14.12
C MET A 204 -9.98 2.24 14.57
N THR A 205 -10.73 1.14 14.45
CA THR A 205 -10.25 -0.20 14.80
C THR A 205 -9.62 -0.87 13.59
N TRP A 206 -8.45 -1.48 13.77
CA TRP A 206 -7.86 -2.34 12.74
C TRP A 206 -8.67 -3.62 12.60
N THR A 207 -8.97 -3.99 11.36
CA THR A 207 -9.56 -5.27 11.00
C THR A 207 -8.62 -6.01 10.07
N LYS A 208 -8.47 -7.31 10.30
CA LYS A 208 -7.52 -8.14 9.56
C LYS A 208 -7.91 -8.21 8.08
N LEU A 209 -7.01 -7.76 7.20
CA LEU A 209 -7.24 -7.83 5.75
C LEU A 209 -7.21 -9.28 5.21
N GLY A 210 -6.30 -10.10 5.71
CA GLY A 210 -6.08 -11.47 5.27
C GLY A 210 -5.00 -12.17 6.08
N ASP A 211 -4.69 -13.42 5.71
CA ASP A 211 -3.60 -14.17 6.33
C ASP A 211 -2.24 -13.77 5.75
N TYR A 212 -1.25 -13.62 6.63
CA TYR A 212 0.13 -13.36 6.22
C TYR A 212 0.79 -14.65 5.74
N GLU A 213 1.41 -14.60 4.56
CA GLU A 213 2.28 -15.65 4.04
C GLU A 213 3.74 -15.19 4.04
N ALA A 214 4.64 -16.01 4.58
CA ALA A 214 6.05 -15.71 4.63
C ALA A 214 6.65 -15.71 3.21
N PRO A 215 7.35 -14.63 2.77
CA PRO A 215 7.94 -14.59 1.45
C PRO A 215 9.03 -15.65 1.26
N ARG A 216 9.08 -16.21 0.06
CA ARG A 216 10.18 -17.08 -0.39
C ARG A 216 11.50 -16.33 -0.38
N SER A 217 12.59 -17.05 -0.11
CA SER A 217 13.94 -16.50 -0.15
C SER A 217 14.59 -16.73 -1.50
N VAL A 218 15.03 -15.65 -2.17
CA VAL A 218 15.83 -15.78 -3.39
C VAL A 218 17.21 -16.38 -3.10
N VAL A 219 17.74 -16.19 -1.89
CA VAL A 219 19.01 -16.79 -1.48
C VAL A 219 18.83 -18.30 -1.37
N GLU A 220 17.79 -18.77 -0.68
CA GLU A 220 17.57 -20.21 -0.55
C GLU A 220 17.23 -20.88 -1.90
N GLU A 221 16.53 -20.18 -2.80
CA GLU A 221 16.17 -20.71 -4.13
C GLU A 221 17.36 -20.75 -5.11
N PHE A 222 18.25 -19.75 -5.09
CA PHE A 222 19.28 -19.58 -6.12
C PHE A 222 20.73 -19.71 -5.64
N ASP A 223 21.00 -19.71 -4.33
CA ASP A 223 22.33 -19.95 -3.75
C ASP A 223 22.63 -21.45 -3.65
N VAL A 224 22.35 -22.17 -4.74
CA VAL A 224 22.75 -23.56 -4.93
C VAL A 224 24.16 -23.56 -5.50
N VAL A 225 25.12 -24.02 -4.69
CA VAL A 225 26.48 -24.30 -5.14
C VAL A 225 26.41 -25.34 -6.25
N CYS A 226 26.76 -24.95 -7.48
CA CYS A 226 26.94 -25.86 -8.61
C CYS A 226 28.05 -26.87 -8.33
#